data_AF-A0AA35RHE0-F1
#
_entry.id   AF-A0AA35RHE0-F1
#
_cell.length_a   1.000
_cell.length_b   1.000
_cell.length_c   1.000
_cell.angle_alpha   90.00
_cell.angle_beta   90.00
_cell.angle_gamma   90.00
#
_symmetry.space_group_name_H-M   'P 1'
#
loop_
_entity.id
_entity.type
_entity.pdbx_description
1 polymer ?
#
loop_
_entity_poly.entity_id
_entity_poly.type
_entity_poly.pdbx_seq_one_letter_code
_entity_poly.pdbx_strand_id
1 'polypeptide(L)' 'MSEHEAVYGFYTGREFVEFSAKLHGVTAVAEAADLAIERAGMTEAQGRKLDGYSRGMRQRMRLAASWCISPTCFSWMSR' A
#
# COMPACT_ATOMS: atom_id res chain seq x y z
N MET A 1 -2.44 -4.95 -20.01
CA MET A 1 -1.72 -4.51 -18.80
C MET A 1 -1.77 -3.00 -18.82
N SER A 2 -2.33 -2.35 -17.80
CA SER A 2 -2.34 -0.87 -17.80
C SER A 2 -0.93 -0.35 -17.53
N GLU A 3 -0.55 0.81 -18.06
CA GLU A 3 0.79 1.39 -17.89
C GLU A 3 1.19 1.50 -16.40
N HIS A 4 0.24 1.75 -15.51
CA HIS A 4 0.47 1.79 -14.06
C HIS A 4 0.83 0.45 -13.41
N GLU A 5 0.53 -0.69 -14.04
CA GLU A 5 0.92 -2.01 -13.51
C GLU A 5 2.41 -2.30 -13.75
N ALA A 6 2.98 -1.84 -14.87
CA ALA A 6 4.36 -2.14 -15.24
C ALA A 6 5.39 -1.30 -14.46
N VAL A 7 5.02 -0.08 -14.04
CA VAL A 7 5.96 0.88 -13.44
C VAL A 7 6.37 0.52 -12.01
N TYR A 8 5.58 -0.26 -11.27
CA TYR A 8 5.85 -0.56 -9.85
C TYR A 8 6.10 -2.04 -9.56
N GLY A 9 6.07 -2.91 -10.58
CA GLY A 9 6.17 -4.37 -10.44
C GLY A 9 7.40 -4.87 -9.69
N PHE A 10 8.50 -4.10 -9.76
CA PHE A 10 9.77 -4.41 -9.12
C PHE A 10 9.79 -4.15 -7.61
N TYR A 11 8.92 -3.28 -7.09
CA TYR A 11 8.79 -3.04 -5.66
C TYR A 11 8.07 -4.18 -4.96
N THR A 12 8.46 -4.43 -3.72
CA THR A 12 7.62 -5.16 -2.77
C THR A 12 6.36 -4.36 -2.44
N GLY A 13 5.34 -5.05 -1.94
CA GLY A 13 4.13 -4.38 -1.46
C GLY A 13 4.43 -3.32 -0.40
N ARG A 14 5.33 -3.60 0.55
CA ARG A 14 5.76 -2.65 1.59
C ARG A 14 6.45 -1.42 1.00
N GLU A 15 7.44 -1.63 0.14
CA GLU A 15 8.17 -0.53 -0.49
C GLU A 15 7.25 0.39 -1.30
N PHE A 16 6.25 -0.17 -1.98
CA PHE A 16 5.27 0.62 -2.72
C PHE A 16 4.42 1.54 -1.81
N VAL A 17 4.00 1.04 -0.65
CA VAL A 17 3.22 1.82 0.33
C VAL A 17 4.10 2.90 0.98
N GLU A 18 5.32 2.54 1.39
CA GLU A 18 6.26 3.50 1.96
C GLU A 18 6.70 4.56 0.94
N PHE A 19 6.89 4.18 -0.32
CA PHE A 19 7.17 5.11 -1.41
C PHE A 19 6.05 6.12 -1.57
N SER A 20 4.80 5.65 -1.55
CA SER A 20 3.62 6.52 -1.64
C SER A 20 3.53 7.48 -0.46
N ALA A 21 3.84 7.03 0.76
CA ALA A 21 3.89 7.84 1.97
C ALA A 21 4.97 8.94 1.90
N LYS A 22 6.19 8.57 1.48
CA LYS A 22 7.32 9.50 1.30
C LYS A 22 7.01 10.57 0.26
N LEU A 23 6.38 10.17 -0.85
CA LEU A 23 5.98 11.09 -1.92
C LEU A 23 4.99 12.16 -1.43
N HIS A 24 4.14 11.82 -0.46
CA HIS A 24 3.15 12.74 0.12
C HIS A 24 3.61 13.42 1.42
N GLY A 25 4.87 13.25 1.82
CA GLY A 25 5.43 13.94 2.98
C GLY A 25 4.93 13.42 4.34
N VAL A 26 4.49 12.16 4.42
CA VAL A 26 4.12 11.52 5.69
C VAL A 26 5.36 11.43 6.59
N THR A 27 5.25 11.89 7.85
CA THR A 27 6.37 11.88 8.80
C THR A 27 6.61 10.51 9.41
N ALA A 28 5.55 9.84 9.85
CA ALA A 28 5.60 8.50 10.45
C ALA A 28 5.40 7.39 9.39
N VAL A 29 6.26 7.36 8.36
CA VAL A 29 6.10 6.47 7.18
C VAL A 29 5.94 4.99 7.56
N ALA A 30 6.81 4.48 8.44
CA ALA A 30 6.81 3.07 8.81
C ALA A 30 5.51 2.67 9.52
N GLU A 31 5.09 3.46 10.52
CA GLU A 31 3.86 3.21 11.28
C GLU A 31 2.62 3.33 10.40
N ALA A 32 2.55 4.37 9.54
CA ALA A 32 1.45 4.54 8.61
C ALA A 32 1.35 3.39 7.60
N ALA A 33 2.50 2.89 7.12
CA ALA A 33 2.55 1.75 6.22
C ALA A 33 2.11 0.45 6.92
N ASP A 34 2.58 0.20 8.15
CA ASP A 34 2.21 -0.98 8.93
C ASP A 34 0.69 -1.04 9.15
N LEU A 35 0.09 0.06 9.63
CA LEU A 35 -1.35 0.16 9.85
C LEU A 35 -2.16 -0.02 8.56
N ALA A 36 -1.72 0.58 7.47
CA ALA A 36 -2.43 0.50 6.19
C ALA A 36 -2.35 -0.90 5.56
N ILE A 37 -1.19 -1.55 5.64
CA ILE A 37 -0.96 -2.91 5.12
C ILE A 37 -1.74 -3.94 5.94
N GLU A 38 -1.76 -3.79 7.27
CA GLU A 38 -2.55 -4.62 8.16
C GLU A 38 -4.03 -4.52 7.81
N ARG A 39 -4.56 -3.30 7.68
CA ARG A 39 -5.97 -3.08 7.34
C ARG A 39 -6.35 -3.60 5.95
N ALA A 40 -5.41 -3.64 5.02
CA ALA A 40 -5.61 -4.25 3.71
C ALA A 40 -5.53 -5.79 3.73
N GLY A 41 -5.23 -6.41 4.88
CA GLY A 41 -5.04 -7.84 5.03
C GLY A 41 -3.86 -8.36 4.20
N MET A 42 -2.78 -7.58 4.13
CA MET A 42 -1.63 -7.86 3.25
C MET A 42 -0.31 -8.07 4.01
N THR A 43 -0.34 -8.14 5.35
CA THR A 43 0.84 -8.28 6.21
C THR A 43 1.74 -9.46 5.83
N GLU A 44 1.17 -10.65 5.61
CA GLU A 44 1.95 -11.84 5.22
C GLU A 44 2.54 -11.73 3.82
N ALA A 45 1.89 -10.95 2.95
CA ALA A 45 2.30 -10.79 1.57
C ALA A 45 3.33 -9.68 1.36
N GLN A 46 3.45 -8.74 2.30
CA GLN A 46 4.05 -7.42 2.10
C GLN A 46 5.48 -7.42 1.54
N GLY A 47 6.27 -8.45 1.84
CA GLY A 47 7.66 -8.59 1.39
C GLY A 47 7.82 -9.20 -0.01
N ARG A 48 6.73 -9.60 -0.67
CA ARG A 48 6.75 -10.13 -2.03
C ARG A 48 6.65 -8.99 -3.06
N LYS A 49 7.28 -9.16 -4.23
CA LYS A 49 7.18 -8.22 -5.36
C LYS A 49 5.76 -8.12 -5.90
N LEU A 50 5.36 -6.92 -6.30
CA LEU A 50 4.03 -6.63 -6.86
C LEU A 50 3.73 -7.41 -8.14
N ASP A 51 4.73 -7.77 -8.95
CA ASP A 51 4.53 -8.62 -10.14
C ASP A 51 4.00 -10.02 -9.81
N GLY A 52 4.32 -10.53 -8.61
CA GLY A 52 3.80 -11.82 -8.13
C GLY A 52 2.38 -11.74 -7.58
N TYR A 53 1.77 -10.56 -7.51
CA TYR A 53 0.46 -10.38 -6.89
C TYR A 53 -0.67 -10.67 -7.88
N SER A 54 -1.69 -11.39 -7.41
CA SER A 54 -2.96 -11.47 -8.11
C SER A 54 -3.58 -10.06 -8.27
N ARG A 55 -4.53 -9.91 -9.20
CA ARG A 55 -5.22 -8.64 -9.42
C ARG A 55 -5.85 -8.09 -8.13
N GLY A 56 -6.47 -8.94 -7.33
CA GLY A 56 -7.08 -8.56 -6.05
C GLY A 56 -6.05 -8.14 -4.99
N MET A 57 -4.90 -8.81 -4.93
CA MET A 57 -3.80 -8.40 -4.05
C MET A 57 -3.23 -7.04 -4.45
N ARG A 58 -3.09 -6.76 -5.76
CA ARG A 58 -2.66 -5.45 -6.26
C ARG A 58 -3.67 -4.35 -5.93
N GLN A 59 -4.97 -4.63 -6.07
CA GLN A 59 -6.02 -3.70 -5.64
C GLN A 59 -5.93 -3.39 -4.15
N ARG A 60 -5.81 -4.41 -3.29
CA ARG A 60 -5.66 -4.21 -1.83
C ARG A 60 -4.40 -3.44 -1.46
N MET A 61 -3.28 -3.68 -2.15
CA MET A 61 -2.05 -2.94 -1.90
C MET A 61 -2.13 -1.47 -2.35
N ARG A 62 -2.89 -1.17 -3.41
CA ARG A 62 -3.21 0.22 -3.80
C ARG A 62 -4.08 0.91 -2.76
N LEU A 63 -5.06 0.20 -2.17
CA LEU A 63 -5.85 0.72 -1.06
C LEU A 63 -4.97 1.05 0.15
N ALA A 64 -4.03 0.16 0.50
CA ALA A 64 -3.05 0.42 1.56
C ALA A 64 -2.23 1.70 1.29
N ALA A 65 -1.73 1.89 0.07
CA ALA A 65 -1.00 3.11 -0.29
C ALA A 65 -1.86 4.38 -0.15
N SER A 66 -3.12 4.34 -0.58
CA SER A 66 -4.06 5.46 -0.44
C SER A 66 -4.42 5.77 1.02
N TRP A 67 -4.55 4.75 1.87
CA TRP A 67 -4.82 4.94 3.29
C TRP A 67 -3.60 5.48 4.02
N CYS A 68 -2.40 5.00 3.68
CA CYS A 68 -1.15 5.44 4.28
C CYS A 68 -0.93 6.96 4.17
N ILE A 69 -1.31 7.57 3.04
CA ILE A 69 -1.18 9.03 2.82
C ILE A 69 -2.30 9.86 3.46
N SER A 70 -3.41 9.23 3.86
CA SER A 70 -4.57 9.90 4.44
C SER A 70 -5.13 9.08 5.61
N PRO A 71 -4.52 9.18 6.80
CA PRO A 71 -4.95 8.43 7.97
C PRO A 71 -6.39 8.79 8.43
N THR A 72 -6.94 9.93 8.02
CA THR A 72 -8.34 10.29 8.30
C THR A 72 -9.35 9.45 7.50
N CYS A 73 -8.95 8.80 6.41
CA CYS A 73 -9.81 7.85 5.69
C CYS A 73 -10.19 6.65 6.58
N PHE A 74 -9.33 6.29 7.56
CA PHE A 74 -9.60 5.21 8.52
C PHE A 74 -10.81 5.51 9.42
N SER A 75 -11.11 6.80 9.69
CA SER A 75 -12.21 7.17 10.58
C SER A 75 -13.58 7.00 9.92
N TRP A 76 -13.65 7.01 8.58
CA TRP A 76 -14.90 6.87 7.82
C TRP A 76 -15.36 5.42 7.64
N MET A 77 -14.44 4.47 7.75
CA MET A 77 -14.72 3.04 7.47
C MET A 77 -14.97 2.22 8.75
N SER A 78 -15.02 2.90 9.90
CA SER A 78 -15.27 2.31 11.23
C SER A 78 -16.65 2.72 11.78
N ARG A 79 -17.54 3.20 10.91
CA ARG A 79 -18.96 3.50 11.16
C ARG A 79 -19.85 2.75 10.19
#